data_AF-A0A0D2EW55-F1
#
_entry.id   AF-A0A0D2EW55-F1
#
_cell.length_a   1.000
_cell.length_b   1.000
_cell.length_c   1.000
_cell.angle_alpha   90.00
_cell.angle_beta   90.00
_cell.angle_gamma   90.00
#
_symmetry.space_group_name_H-M   'P 1'
#
loop_
_entity.id
_entity.type
_entity.pdbx_description
1 polymer ?
#
loop_
_entity_poly.entity_id
_entity_poly.type
_entity_poly.pdbx_seq_one_letter_code
_entity_poly.pdbx_strand_id
1 'polypeptide(L)'
;MSEMYKKEVPLYDELLSIVAEVDNQVASDPLPPRHRIERHGDIRLGTPREMQIMARLFALFNMFPVGYYDLSLVGFPLHATAFRPLTSDALARNPFRVFTSLLRLDLLPDETSTLAQKVLSKRNLFSDRLMELLGQAKTTGLATPEHEAELLEESLKIFRWHATTHTPYDSYVQMKAVHPMIADIACFPKSRKPCSSAECRLRIELRAPPRRACDILLRQTSFKAFEERVQFVNDNGEVTVSHHTARFGEVEQRGAAVTRKERELYDTLLERADSIAGANVGSNDRWQKVLQDAFTPYPDTWAELRSQGLVFFRYRPVNKASTPLSGEVCKLSELLANGLVEYEPITYEDFLPISAAGI
;
A
#
# COMPACT_ATOMS: atom_id res chain seq x y z
N MET A 1 15.07 -1.23 -2.14
CA MET A 1 13.99 -0.36 -2.65
C MET A 1 14.03 1.03 -2.04
N SER A 2 13.98 1.19 -0.71
CA SER A 2 14.02 2.53 -0.07
C SER A 2 15.21 3.39 -0.53
N GLU A 3 16.44 2.85 -0.53
CA GLU A 3 17.63 3.58 -1.01
C GLU A 3 17.57 3.97 -2.49
N MET A 4 16.97 3.10 -3.32
CA MET A 4 16.71 3.43 -4.72
C MET A 4 15.74 4.61 -4.74
N TYR A 5 14.56 4.48 -4.13
CA TYR A 5 13.51 5.49 -4.12
C TYR A 5 13.96 6.83 -3.52
N LYS A 6 14.86 6.83 -2.53
CA LYS A 6 15.50 8.04 -1.97
C LYS A 6 16.38 8.77 -2.99
N LYS A 7 17.19 8.04 -3.75
CA LYS A 7 17.99 8.63 -4.86
C LYS A 7 17.10 9.16 -5.98
N GLU A 8 15.95 8.54 -6.14
CA GLU A 8 14.95 8.92 -7.13
C GLU A 8 14.19 10.17 -6.65
N VAL A 9 13.70 10.18 -5.40
CA VAL A 9 12.82 11.17 -4.76
C VAL A 9 13.49 11.82 -3.55
N PRO A 10 14.10 13.01 -3.70
CA PRO A 10 14.72 13.71 -2.57
C PRO A 10 13.75 13.99 -1.41
N LEU A 11 12.50 14.35 -1.71
CA LEU A 11 11.48 14.62 -0.67
C LEU A 11 11.09 13.38 0.15
N TYR A 12 11.32 12.18 -0.37
CA TYR A 12 11.11 10.97 0.42
C TYR A 12 12.11 10.87 1.57
N ASP A 13 13.34 11.38 1.40
CA ASP A 13 14.33 11.42 2.49
C ASP A 13 13.91 12.38 3.61
N GLU A 14 13.41 13.55 3.22
CA GLU A 14 12.86 14.53 4.15
C GLU A 14 11.67 13.96 4.91
N LEU A 15 10.75 13.26 4.21
CA LEU A 15 9.64 12.57 4.86
C LEU A 15 10.11 11.53 5.88
N LEU A 16 11.13 10.71 5.56
CA LEU A 16 11.66 9.73 6.50
C LEU A 16 12.23 10.39 7.76
N SER A 17 12.83 11.56 7.63
CA SER A 17 13.36 12.33 8.75
C SER A 17 12.24 12.90 9.61
N ILE A 18 11.19 13.47 9.00
CA ILE A 18 10.00 13.96 9.70
C ILE A 18 9.30 12.82 10.46
N VAL A 19 9.08 11.66 9.81
CA VAL A 19 8.47 10.49 10.45
C VAL A 19 9.31 10.04 11.65
N ALA A 20 10.64 9.96 11.50
CA ALA A 20 11.50 9.55 12.60
C ALA A 20 11.45 10.51 13.79
N GLU A 21 11.37 11.82 13.54
CA GLU A 21 11.20 12.85 14.57
C GLU A 21 9.84 12.74 15.28
N VAL A 22 8.75 12.66 14.52
CA VAL A 22 7.38 12.54 15.08
C VAL A 22 7.25 11.27 15.91
N ASP A 23 7.75 10.14 15.41
CA ASP A 23 7.77 8.87 16.14
C ASP A 23 8.49 8.99 17.50
N ASN A 24 9.62 9.70 17.54
CA ASN A 24 10.37 9.94 18.78
C ASN A 24 9.65 10.87 19.76
N GLN A 25 8.82 11.79 19.26
CA GLN A 25 8.05 12.72 20.10
C GLN A 25 6.80 12.07 20.68
N VAL A 26 6.14 11.19 19.93
CA VAL A 26 4.86 10.57 20.31
C VAL A 26 5.06 9.30 21.13
N ALA A 27 6.15 8.57 20.92
CA ALA A 27 6.39 7.31 21.63
C ALA A 27 6.76 7.56 23.10
N SER A 28 5.95 7.02 24.02
CA SER A 28 6.26 7.00 25.46
C SER A 28 7.36 6.01 25.82
N ASP A 29 7.50 4.96 25.01
CA ASP A 29 8.45 3.86 25.15
C ASP A 29 9.25 3.68 23.85
N PRO A 30 10.43 3.01 23.89
CA PRO A 30 11.17 2.69 22.68
C PRO A 30 10.30 1.91 21.68
N LEU A 31 10.09 2.49 20.49
CA LEU A 31 9.33 1.81 19.43
C LEU A 31 10.02 0.49 19.02
N PRO A 32 9.25 -0.59 18.80
CA PRO A 32 9.78 -1.83 18.27
C PRO A 32 10.57 -1.60 16.97
N PRO A 33 11.66 -2.35 16.71
CA PRO A 33 12.52 -2.16 15.54
C PRO A 33 11.79 -2.12 14.20
N ARG A 34 10.65 -2.83 14.06
CA ARG A 34 9.82 -2.81 12.85
C ARG A 34 9.45 -1.40 12.39
N HIS A 35 9.15 -0.47 13.30
CA HIS A 35 8.65 0.87 12.97
C HIS A 35 9.66 1.68 12.15
N ARG A 36 10.97 1.43 12.32
CA ARG A 36 12.01 2.16 11.59
C ARG A 36 12.21 1.68 10.15
N ILE A 37 11.72 0.49 9.83
CA ILE A 37 11.90 -0.13 8.51
C ILE A 37 10.59 -0.32 7.76
N GLU A 38 9.47 -0.22 8.47
CA GLU A 38 8.12 -0.43 7.99
C GLU A 38 7.77 0.52 6.86
N ARG A 39 7.43 -0.07 5.72
CA ARG A 39 7.15 0.62 4.46
C ARG A 39 6.19 -0.22 3.65
N HIS A 40 5.44 0.42 2.77
CA HIS A 40 4.76 -0.27 1.69
C HIS A 40 5.13 0.35 0.33
N GLY A 41 4.93 -0.41 -0.74
CA GLY A 41 4.95 0.08 -2.11
C GLY A 41 3.58 -0.04 -2.77
N ASP A 42 3.35 0.75 -3.81
CA ASP A 42 2.22 0.62 -4.73
C ASP A 42 2.79 0.48 -6.15
N ILE A 43 2.40 -0.60 -6.84
CA ILE A 43 2.78 -0.87 -8.23
C ILE A 43 1.56 -1.25 -9.06
N ARG A 44 1.64 -0.99 -10.36
CA ARG A 44 0.57 -1.25 -11.31
C ARG A 44 1.09 -2.04 -12.48
N LEU A 45 0.37 -3.09 -12.84
CA LEU A 45 0.69 -4.03 -13.90
C LEU A 45 -0.37 -3.96 -14.98
N GLY A 46 0.03 -4.22 -16.22
CA GLY A 46 -0.83 -4.13 -17.39
C GLY A 46 -1.39 -5.47 -17.85
N THR A 47 -0.73 -6.58 -17.49
CA THR A 47 -1.14 -7.91 -17.97
C THR A 47 -1.21 -8.97 -16.86
N PRO A 48 -2.09 -9.98 -16.99
CA PRO A 48 -2.13 -11.11 -16.07
C PRO A 48 -0.80 -11.87 -15.97
N ARG A 49 -0.03 -11.95 -17.07
CA ARG A 49 1.30 -12.57 -17.09
C ARG A 49 2.28 -11.83 -16.16
N GLU A 50 2.27 -10.50 -16.19
CA GLU A 50 3.10 -9.70 -15.29
C GLU A 50 2.74 -9.95 -13.82
N MET A 51 1.45 -10.01 -13.52
CA MET A 51 0.95 -10.32 -12.17
C MET A 51 1.43 -11.69 -11.67
N GLN A 52 1.36 -12.71 -12.53
CA GLN A 52 1.82 -14.07 -12.20
C GLN A 52 3.34 -14.11 -11.94
N ILE A 53 4.14 -13.37 -12.71
CA ILE A 53 5.59 -13.30 -12.50
C ILE A 53 5.91 -12.54 -11.21
N MET A 54 5.23 -11.42 -10.94
CA MET A 54 5.38 -10.69 -9.68
C MET A 54 5.00 -11.53 -8.47
N ALA A 55 3.92 -12.33 -8.56
CA ALA A 55 3.54 -13.24 -7.49
C ALA A 55 4.62 -14.29 -7.19
N ARG A 56 5.24 -14.86 -8.23
CA ARG A 56 6.37 -15.79 -8.08
C ARG A 56 7.58 -15.12 -7.44
N LEU A 57 7.88 -13.89 -7.84
CA LEU A 57 8.99 -13.13 -7.29
C LEU A 57 8.76 -12.79 -5.82
N PHE A 58 7.58 -12.26 -5.46
CA PHE A 58 7.23 -11.93 -4.09
C PHE A 58 7.21 -13.15 -3.16
N ALA A 59 6.85 -14.33 -3.66
CA ALA A 59 6.92 -15.56 -2.88
C ALA A 59 8.35 -15.89 -2.41
N LEU A 60 9.39 -15.55 -3.20
CA LEU A 60 10.79 -15.70 -2.77
C LEU A 60 11.16 -14.76 -1.61
N PHE A 61 10.44 -13.66 -1.45
CA PHE A 61 10.58 -12.72 -0.33
C PHE A 61 9.61 -13.02 0.82
N ASN A 62 9.00 -14.22 0.85
CA ASN A 62 8.00 -14.60 1.84
C ASN A 62 6.79 -13.64 1.87
N MET A 63 6.41 -13.13 0.69
CA MET A 63 5.26 -12.23 0.50
C MET A 63 4.22 -12.90 -0.38
N PHE A 64 2.98 -12.95 0.11
CA PHE A 64 1.87 -13.66 -0.52
C PHE A 64 0.69 -12.72 -0.77
N PRO A 65 -0.14 -12.98 -1.79
CA PRO A 65 -1.30 -12.13 -2.09
C PRO A 65 -2.35 -12.26 -0.98
N VAL A 66 -2.74 -11.13 -0.40
CA VAL A 66 -3.76 -11.02 0.65
C VAL A 66 -4.78 -9.96 0.25
N GLY A 67 -6.06 -10.33 0.37
CA GLY A 67 -7.18 -9.48 0.01
C GLY A 67 -7.40 -9.34 -1.50
N TYR A 68 -8.59 -8.88 -1.84
CA TYR A 68 -8.99 -8.53 -3.21
C TYR A 68 -9.64 -7.16 -3.15
N TYR A 69 -9.13 -6.22 -3.95
CA TYR A 69 -9.59 -4.84 -3.98
C TYR A 69 -10.11 -4.55 -5.38
N ASP A 70 -11.42 -4.31 -5.50
CA ASP A 70 -12.04 -3.91 -6.76
C ASP A 70 -12.14 -2.39 -6.83
N LEU A 71 -11.21 -1.78 -7.58
CA LEU A 71 -11.13 -0.32 -7.69
C LEU A 71 -12.12 0.23 -8.75
N SER A 72 -12.82 -0.65 -9.48
CA SER A 72 -13.89 -0.22 -10.39
C SER A 72 -15.06 0.45 -9.65
N LEU A 73 -15.25 0.09 -8.38
CA LEU A 73 -16.24 0.70 -7.48
C LEU A 73 -15.97 2.19 -7.22
N VAL A 74 -14.72 2.62 -7.40
CA VAL A 74 -14.29 4.03 -7.27
C VAL A 74 -13.88 4.66 -8.61
N GLY A 75 -14.26 4.02 -9.72
CA GLY A 75 -14.09 4.57 -11.08
C GLY A 75 -12.76 4.24 -11.75
N PHE A 76 -11.92 3.39 -11.16
CA PHE A 76 -10.64 3.00 -11.72
C PHE A 76 -10.75 1.67 -12.46
N PRO A 77 -10.19 1.52 -13.68
CA PRO A 77 -10.24 0.26 -14.43
C PRO A 77 -9.21 -0.75 -13.89
N LEU A 78 -9.24 -1.01 -12.58
CA LEU A 78 -8.23 -1.77 -11.86
C LEU A 78 -8.87 -2.72 -10.85
N HIS A 79 -8.18 -3.82 -10.60
CA HIS A 79 -8.34 -4.60 -9.37
C HIS A 79 -6.96 -4.90 -8.78
N ALA A 80 -6.88 -5.22 -7.49
CA ALA A 80 -5.60 -5.33 -6.80
C ALA A 80 -5.60 -6.39 -5.69
N THR A 81 -4.40 -6.68 -5.19
CA THR A 81 -4.12 -7.46 -3.98
C THR A 81 -2.89 -6.87 -3.28
N ALA A 82 -2.68 -7.21 -2.01
CA ALA A 82 -1.49 -6.83 -1.27
C ALA A 82 -0.55 -8.03 -1.14
N PHE A 83 0.69 -7.93 -1.64
CA PHE A 83 1.73 -8.93 -1.36
C PHE A 83 2.41 -8.60 -0.04
N ARG A 84 2.33 -9.52 0.94
CA ARG A 84 2.94 -9.31 2.26
C ARG A 84 3.21 -10.61 3.02
N PRO A 85 4.04 -10.59 4.07
CA PRO A 85 4.18 -11.73 4.98
C PRO A 85 2.87 -12.06 5.70
N LEU A 86 2.70 -13.34 6.04
CA LEU A 86 1.48 -13.88 6.67
C LEU A 86 1.63 -14.09 8.18
N THR A 87 2.83 -14.38 8.66
CA THR A 87 3.05 -14.77 10.07
C THR A 87 3.47 -13.60 10.93
N SER A 88 3.09 -13.64 12.21
CA SER A 88 3.44 -12.59 13.19
C SER A 88 4.95 -12.40 13.30
N ASP A 89 5.73 -13.49 13.28
CA ASP A 89 7.19 -13.42 13.37
C ASP A 89 7.82 -12.78 12.13
N ALA A 90 7.29 -13.06 10.94
CA ALA A 90 7.79 -12.46 9.71
C ALA A 90 7.47 -10.95 9.68
N LEU A 91 6.26 -10.57 10.06
CA LEU A 91 5.84 -9.16 10.16
C LEU A 91 6.62 -8.38 11.23
N ALA A 92 6.91 -9.01 12.37
CA ALA A 92 7.73 -8.41 13.42
C ALA A 92 9.17 -8.15 12.97
N ARG A 93 9.71 -9.00 12.09
CA ARG A 93 11.05 -8.81 11.50
C ARG A 93 11.05 -7.77 10.39
N ASN A 94 10.10 -7.84 9.46
CA ASN A 94 9.99 -6.90 8.36
C ASN A 94 8.54 -6.91 7.79
N PRO A 95 7.72 -5.91 8.09
CA PRO A 95 6.34 -5.83 7.61
C PRO A 95 6.26 -5.15 6.24
N PHE A 96 7.20 -5.41 5.33
CA PHE A 96 7.16 -4.82 3.99
C PHE A 96 6.00 -5.39 3.17
N ARG A 97 5.27 -4.50 2.51
CA ARG A 97 4.04 -4.81 1.77
C ARG A 97 4.08 -4.14 0.40
N VAL A 98 3.49 -4.77 -0.61
CA VAL A 98 3.32 -4.14 -1.92
C VAL A 98 1.89 -4.29 -2.39
N PHE A 99 1.15 -3.19 -2.44
CA PHE A 99 -0.12 -3.10 -3.13
C PHE A 99 0.13 -3.22 -4.63
N THR A 100 -0.48 -4.22 -5.26
CA THR A 100 -0.24 -4.53 -6.68
C THR A 100 -1.55 -4.54 -7.42
N SER A 101 -1.73 -3.53 -8.27
CA SER A 101 -2.91 -3.38 -9.13
C SER A 101 -2.68 -3.98 -10.50
N LEU A 102 -3.74 -4.50 -11.11
CA LEU A 102 -3.77 -5.01 -12.48
C LEU A 102 -4.86 -4.29 -13.29
N LEU A 103 -4.47 -3.77 -14.46
CA LEU A 103 -5.35 -3.13 -15.44
C LEU A 103 -6.40 -4.12 -15.97
N ARG A 104 -7.67 -3.71 -15.90
CA ARG A 104 -8.83 -4.41 -16.43
C ARG A 104 -9.14 -3.89 -17.83
N LEU A 105 -8.51 -4.49 -18.83
CA LEU A 105 -8.68 -4.14 -20.25
C LEU A 105 -10.12 -4.33 -20.75
N ASP A 106 -10.89 -5.18 -20.08
CA ASP A 106 -12.31 -5.45 -20.34
C ASP A 106 -13.25 -4.31 -19.87
N LEU A 107 -12.75 -3.39 -19.05
CA LEU A 107 -13.49 -2.18 -18.62
C LEU A 107 -13.22 -0.96 -19.53
N LEU A 108 -12.39 -1.12 -20.56
CA LEU A 108 -12.00 -0.03 -21.46
C LEU A 108 -12.81 -0.06 -22.75
N PRO A 109 -13.01 1.10 -23.41
CA PRO A 109 -13.54 1.11 -24.79
C PRO A 109 -12.68 0.25 -25.72
N ASP A 110 -13.31 -0.46 -26.67
CA ASP A 110 -12.65 -1.45 -27.53
C ASP A 110 -11.38 -0.94 -28.22
N GLU A 111 -11.43 0.28 -28.77
CA GLU A 111 -10.28 0.93 -29.43
C GLU A 111 -9.12 1.13 -28.46
N THR A 112 -9.41 1.61 -27.24
CA THR A 112 -8.41 1.85 -26.20
C THR A 112 -7.86 0.55 -25.63
N SER A 113 -8.72 -0.45 -25.45
CA SER A 113 -8.32 -1.79 -25.02
C SER A 113 -7.34 -2.42 -26.02
N THR A 114 -7.67 -2.36 -27.31
CA THR A 114 -6.81 -2.87 -28.41
C THR A 114 -5.48 -2.13 -28.45
N LEU A 115 -5.50 -0.80 -28.33
CA LEU A 115 -4.29 0.01 -28.30
C LEU A 115 -3.40 -0.34 -27.08
N ALA A 116 -3.99 -0.41 -25.89
CA ALA A 116 -3.27 -0.75 -24.66
C ALA A 116 -2.65 -2.15 -24.76
N GLN A 117 -3.39 -3.14 -25.29
CA GLN A 117 -2.88 -4.49 -25.55
C GLN A 117 -1.67 -4.48 -26.49
N LYS A 118 -1.73 -3.72 -27.59
CA LYS A 118 -0.62 -3.59 -28.55
C LYS A 118 0.63 -2.96 -27.93
N VAL A 119 0.47 -1.99 -27.04
CA VAL A 119 1.59 -1.35 -26.34
C VAL A 119 2.18 -2.32 -25.31
N LEU A 120 1.32 -2.92 -24.48
CA LEU A 120 1.72 -3.86 -23.43
C LEU A 120 2.37 -5.14 -24.00
N SER A 121 1.98 -5.61 -25.18
CA SER A 121 2.58 -6.79 -25.79
C SER A 121 4.03 -6.59 -26.23
N LYS A 122 4.46 -5.34 -26.44
CA LYS A 122 5.82 -5.00 -26.88
C LYS A 122 6.80 -4.81 -25.71
N ARG A 123 6.31 -4.62 -24.48
CA ARG A 123 7.17 -4.34 -23.33
C ARG A 123 7.65 -5.63 -22.67
N ASN A 124 8.84 -5.55 -22.07
CA ASN A 124 9.33 -6.58 -21.17
C ASN A 124 9.78 -5.94 -19.85
N LEU A 125 9.13 -6.31 -18.74
CA LEU A 125 9.45 -5.81 -17.41
C LEU A 125 10.58 -6.60 -16.75
N PHE A 126 10.71 -7.87 -17.13
CA PHE A 126 11.53 -8.87 -16.46
C PHE A 126 12.72 -9.20 -17.35
N SER A 127 13.93 -8.99 -16.85
CA SER A 127 15.13 -9.38 -17.59
C SER A 127 15.17 -10.89 -17.79
N ASP A 128 15.83 -11.34 -18.85
CA ASP A 128 16.03 -12.78 -19.09
C ASP A 128 16.71 -13.44 -17.90
N ARG A 129 17.68 -12.74 -17.29
CA ARG A 129 18.37 -13.20 -16.09
C ARG A 129 17.44 -13.35 -14.88
N LEU A 130 16.52 -12.42 -14.65
CA LEU A 130 15.51 -12.58 -13.60
C LEU A 130 14.66 -13.83 -13.84
N MET A 131 14.25 -14.06 -15.08
CA MET A 131 13.44 -15.23 -15.44
C MET A 131 14.20 -16.55 -15.23
N GLU A 132 15.50 -16.59 -15.53
CA GLU A 132 16.38 -17.71 -15.21
C GLU A 132 16.45 -17.98 -13.70
N LEU A 133 16.70 -16.94 -12.89
CA LEU A 133 16.78 -17.04 -11.43
C LEU A 133 15.45 -17.52 -10.83
N LEU A 134 14.31 -17.02 -11.33
CA LEU A 134 12.97 -17.50 -10.94
C LEU A 134 12.71 -18.95 -11.36
N GLY A 135 13.36 -19.42 -12.43
CA GLY A 135 13.34 -20.82 -12.86
C GLY A 135 14.13 -21.70 -11.91
N GLN A 136 15.37 -21.30 -11.60
CA GLN A 136 16.27 -22.00 -10.68
C GLN A 136 15.69 -22.10 -9.25
N ALA A 137 15.14 -21.00 -8.73
CA ALA A 137 14.54 -20.96 -7.42
C ALA A 137 13.40 -21.98 -7.26
N LYS A 138 12.64 -22.24 -8.34
CA LYS A 138 11.56 -23.23 -8.35
C LYS A 138 12.08 -24.68 -8.34
N THR A 139 13.21 -24.95 -8.97
CA THR A 139 13.73 -26.32 -9.15
C THR A 139 14.67 -26.76 -8.03
N THR A 140 15.61 -25.89 -7.66
CA THR A 140 16.74 -26.22 -6.78
C THR A 140 16.82 -25.32 -5.56
N GLY A 141 15.93 -24.33 -5.44
CA GLY A 141 16.14 -23.18 -4.57
C GLY A 141 17.24 -22.26 -5.10
N LEU A 142 17.44 -21.12 -4.44
CA LEU A 142 18.60 -20.25 -4.68
C LEU A 142 19.77 -20.84 -3.89
N ALA A 143 20.75 -21.39 -4.61
CA ALA A 143 21.78 -22.23 -4.00
C ALA A 143 22.89 -21.45 -3.28
N THR A 144 23.04 -20.14 -3.56
CA THR A 144 24.18 -19.36 -3.04
C THR A 144 23.80 -17.89 -2.75
N PRO A 145 24.51 -17.23 -1.81
CA PRO A 145 24.31 -15.80 -1.52
C PRO A 145 24.50 -14.88 -2.75
N GLU A 146 25.34 -15.28 -3.71
CA GLU A 146 25.54 -14.53 -4.94
C GLU A 146 24.27 -14.52 -5.81
N HIS A 147 23.58 -15.66 -5.93
CA HIS A 147 22.29 -15.71 -6.63
C HIS A 147 21.20 -14.92 -5.92
N GLU A 148 21.22 -14.84 -4.58
CA GLU A 148 20.31 -13.98 -3.81
C GLU A 148 20.57 -12.50 -4.08
N ALA A 149 21.84 -12.08 -4.08
CA ALA A 149 22.23 -10.71 -4.39
C ALA A 149 21.87 -10.32 -5.83
N GLU A 150 22.11 -11.23 -6.79
CA GLU A 150 21.74 -11.03 -8.19
C GLU A 150 20.22 -10.96 -8.37
N LEU A 151 19.46 -11.83 -7.69
CA LEU A 151 18.00 -11.76 -7.69
C LEU A 151 17.52 -10.39 -7.20
N LEU A 152 18.09 -9.87 -6.12
CA LEU A 152 17.74 -8.54 -5.60
C LEU A 152 18.07 -7.44 -6.61
N GLU A 153 19.23 -7.50 -7.25
CA GLU A 153 19.63 -6.52 -8.26
C GLU A 153 18.68 -6.53 -9.47
N GLU A 154 18.42 -7.71 -10.03
CA GLU A 154 17.52 -7.88 -11.18
C GLU A 154 16.08 -7.50 -10.82
N SER A 155 15.61 -7.84 -9.63
CA SER A 155 14.29 -7.45 -9.13
C SER A 155 14.14 -5.95 -9.00
N LEU A 156 15.17 -5.25 -8.49
CA LEU A 156 15.15 -3.79 -8.38
C LEU A 156 15.01 -3.13 -9.75
N LYS A 157 15.52 -3.74 -10.83
CA LYS A 157 15.36 -3.20 -12.18
C LYS A 157 13.90 -3.12 -12.61
N ILE A 158 12.97 -3.89 -12.04
CA ILE A 158 11.52 -3.82 -12.36
C ILE A 158 10.92 -2.49 -11.88
N PHE A 159 11.42 -1.96 -10.77
CA PHE A 159 10.82 -0.82 -10.08
C PHE A 159 11.50 0.52 -10.40
N ARG A 160 12.64 0.49 -11.10
CA ARG A 160 13.38 1.69 -11.53
C ARG A 160 12.65 2.46 -12.62
N TRP A 161 12.78 3.77 -12.58
CA TRP A 161 12.26 4.65 -13.62
C TRP A 161 13.02 4.66 -14.93
N HIS A 162 12.27 4.96 -15.97
CA HIS A 162 12.77 5.37 -17.27
C HIS A 162 12.01 6.61 -17.76
N ALA A 163 12.73 7.72 -17.98
CA ALA A 163 12.17 8.96 -18.51
C ALA A 163 11.84 8.90 -20.02
N THR A 164 12.12 7.76 -20.66
CA THR A 164 11.94 7.53 -22.08
C THR A 164 10.96 6.35 -22.28
N THR A 165 9.98 6.54 -23.14
CA THR A 165 9.04 5.50 -23.57
C THR A 165 9.09 5.31 -25.07
N HIS A 166 8.93 4.07 -25.52
CA HIS A 166 8.76 3.69 -26.93
C HIS A 166 7.29 3.67 -27.36
N THR A 167 6.39 4.21 -26.53
CA THR A 167 5.00 4.40 -26.90
C THR A 167 4.87 5.70 -27.68
N PRO A 168 4.28 5.70 -28.89
CA PRO A 168 4.05 6.92 -29.64
C PRO A 168 3.23 7.93 -28.83
N TYR A 169 3.52 9.22 -28.98
CA TYR A 169 2.88 10.27 -28.18
C TYR A 169 1.36 10.30 -28.34
N ASP A 170 0.86 10.13 -29.58
CA ASP A 170 -0.58 10.11 -29.86
C ASP A 170 -1.29 8.94 -29.17
N SER A 171 -0.62 7.79 -29.05
CA SER A 171 -1.16 6.63 -28.32
C SER A 171 -1.30 6.95 -26.82
N TYR A 172 -0.32 7.64 -26.24
CA TYR A 172 -0.39 8.12 -24.86
C TYR A 172 -1.54 9.12 -24.67
N VAL A 173 -1.71 10.08 -25.58
CA VAL A 173 -2.81 11.07 -25.50
C VAL A 173 -4.17 10.37 -25.58
N GLN A 174 -4.35 9.42 -26.50
CA GLN A 174 -5.59 8.66 -26.64
C GLN A 174 -5.94 7.87 -25.37
N MET A 175 -4.99 7.12 -24.81
CA MET A 175 -5.21 6.37 -23.57
C MET A 175 -5.49 7.30 -22.37
N LYS A 176 -4.77 8.42 -22.27
CA LYS A 176 -4.93 9.40 -21.20
C LYS A 176 -6.30 10.08 -21.23
N ALA A 177 -6.87 10.28 -22.42
CA ALA A 177 -8.19 10.87 -22.60
C ALA A 177 -9.31 9.98 -22.03
N VAL A 178 -9.14 8.65 -22.04
CA VAL A 178 -10.08 7.72 -21.39
C VAL A 178 -9.88 7.73 -19.88
N HIS A 179 -8.66 7.48 -19.41
CA HIS A 179 -8.32 7.58 -18.00
C HIS A 179 -6.81 7.74 -17.81
N PRO A 180 -6.33 8.68 -16.97
CA PRO A 180 -4.89 8.89 -16.72
C PRO A 180 -4.10 7.63 -16.32
N MET A 181 -4.75 6.67 -15.65
CA MET A 181 -4.13 5.43 -15.15
C MET A 181 -3.84 4.44 -16.27
N ILE A 182 -4.64 4.44 -17.34
CA ILE A 182 -4.38 3.58 -18.50
C ILE A 182 -3.07 4.01 -19.15
N ALA A 183 -2.88 5.32 -19.33
CA ALA A 183 -1.65 5.88 -19.88
C ALA A 183 -0.45 5.63 -18.96
N ASP A 184 -0.61 5.80 -17.64
CA ASP A 184 0.44 5.49 -16.65
C ASP A 184 0.89 4.03 -16.75
N ILE A 185 -0.06 3.09 -16.83
CA ILE A 185 0.24 1.66 -16.83
C ILE A 185 0.76 1.18 -18.17
N ALA A 186 0.13 1.55 -19.28
CA ALA A 186 0.47 1.01 -20.59
C ALA A 186 1.70 1.69 -21.21
N CYS A 187 1.81 3.01 -21.09
CA CYS A 187 2.85 3.75 -21.81
C CYS A 187 4.20 3.72 -21.12
N PHE A 188 4.25 3.43 -19.82
CA PHE A 188 5.49 3.46 -19.06
C PHE A 188 5.90 2.04 -18.71
N PRO A 189 7.14 1.65 -19.01
CA PRO A 189 7.59 0.31 -18.68
C PRO A 189 7.64 0.12 -17.16
N LYS A 190 7.96 1.13 -16.34
CA LYS A 190 8.27 0.91 -14.91
C LYS A 190 7.96 2.12 -14.02
N SER A 191 7.90 1.88 -12.70
CA SER A 191 7.66 2.90 -11.66
C SER A 191 8.73 4.02 -11.68
N ARG A 192 8.38 5.26 -11.30
CA ARG A 192 9.01 6.50 -11.83
C ARG A 192 10.21 7.12 -11.03
N LYS A 193 10.78 8.30 -11.39
CA LYS A 193 11.81 9.10 -10.63
C LYS A 193 11.49 10.61 -10.71
N PRO A 194 11.36 11.38 -9.61
CA PRO A 194 11.16 12.82 -9.71
C PRO A 194 12.43 13.59 -10.02
N CYS A 195 12.18 14.82 -10.45
CA CYS A 195 13.12 15.93 -10.46
C CYS A 195 12.92 16.79 -9.19
N SER A 196 13.96 17.47 -8.72
CA SER A 196 13.97 18.27 -7.49
C SER A 196 13.51 19.71 -7.72
N SER A 197 12.34 20.11 -7.21
CA SER A 197 12.00 21.53 -7.00
C SER A 197 11.14 21.71 -5.73
N ALA A 198 11.01 22.93 -5.22
CA ALA A 198 10.61 23.20 -3.84
C ALA A 198 9.10 23.48 -3.60
N GLU A 199 8.20 23.08 -4.50
CA GLU A 199 6.77 23.41 -4.37
C GLU A 199 5.91 22.17 -4.14
N CYS A 200 6.08 21.53 -2.98
CA CYS A 200 5.14 20.54 -2.47
C CYS A 200 4.02 21.23 -1.69
N ARG A 201 2.78 21.07 -2.15
CA ARG A 201 1.58 21.33 -1.35
C ARG A 201 1.04 19.99 -0.86
N LEU A 202 1.01 19.79 0.46
CA LEU A 202 0.28 18.70 1.10
C LEU A 202 -1.19 18.81 0.71
N ARG A 203 -1.75 17.76 0.08
CA ARG A 203 -3.19 17.65 -0.11
C ARG A 203 -3.69 16.72 0.99
N ILE A 204 -4.24 17.31 2.04
CA ILE A 204 -4.77 16.56 3.18
C ILE A 204 -6.18 16.06 2.82
N GLU A 205 -6.27 14.99 2.04
CA GLU A 205 -7.49 14.17 1.99
C GLU A 205 -7.28 12.95 2.90
N LEU A 206 -7.63 13.11 4.17
CA LEU A 206 -7.68 12.01 5.14
C LEU A 206 -8.92 11.16 4.85
N ARG A 207 -8.76 10.12 4.01
CA ARG A 207 -9.75 9.06 3.79
C ARG A 207 -9.46 7.90 4.73
N ALA A 208 -9.88 8.07 5.98
CA ALA A 208 -9.50 7.19 7.09
C ALA A 208 -10.44 7.38 8.29
N PRO A 209 -10.42 6.48 9.30
CA PRO A 209 -11.04 6.77 10.59
C PRO A 209 -10.57 8.13 11.14
N PRO A 210 -11.45 8.84 11.89
CA PRO A 210 -11.05 10.07 12.57
C PRO A 210 -9.97 9.78 13.63
N ARG A 211 -9.46 10.81 14.31
CA ARG A 211 -8.51 10.61 15.40
C ARG A 211 -9.21 9.89 16.56
N ARG A 212 -8.53 8.88 17.13
CA ARG A 212 -9.06 8.00 18.18
C ARG A 212 -8.00 7.73 19.24
N ALA A 213 -8.44 7.30 20.42
CA ALA A 213 -7.55 6.75 21.44
C ALA A 213 -7.12 5.31 21.08
N CYS A 214 -8.05 4.54 20.51
CA CYS A 214 -7.78 3.22 19.96
C CYS A 214 -7.80 3.30 18.44
N ASP A 215 -6.64 3.53 17.83
CA ASP A 215 -6.51 3.56 16.37
C ASP A 215 -6.91 2.21 15.76
N ILE A 216 -7.68 2.26 14.67
CA ILE A 216 -8.19 1.11 13.92
C ILE A 216 -7.80 1.26 12.45
N LEU A 217 -7.71 0.15 11.73
CA LEU A 217 -7.35 0.13 10.30
C LEU A 217 -6.06 0.92 10.06
N LEU A 218 -6.10 1.96 9.23
CA LEU A 218 -5.01 2.90 9.04
C LEU A 218 -5.55 4.29 8.73
N ARG A 219 -4.69 5.28 8.90
CA ARG A 219 -4.91 6.66 8.48
C ARG A 219 -3.80 7.06 7.52
N GLN A 220 -4.15 7.70 6.42
CA GLN A 220 -3.21 8.00 5.35
C GLN A 220 -3.47 9.40 4.79
N THR A 221 -2.41 10.03 4.29
CA THR A 221 -2.48 11.27 3.52
C THR A 221 -1.43 11.25 2.41
N SER A 222 -1.69 11.99 1.33
CA SER A 222 -0.78 12.11 0.21
C SER A 222 -0.25 13.54 0.05
N PHE A 223 0.85 13.68 -0.68
CA PHE A 223 1.35 14.96 -1.14
C PHE A 223 1.80 14.83 -2.60
N LYS A 224 1.47 15.84 -3.41
CA LYS A 224 1.90 15.86 -4.82
C LYS A 224 3.42 16.03 -4.81
N ALA A 225 4.15 15.02 -5.29
CA ALA A 225 5.60 15.09 -5.37
C ALA A 225 6.00 16.00 -6.55
N PHE A 226 5.83 15.59 -7.82
CA PHE A 226 6.33 16.37 -8.97
C PHE A 226 5.66 16.06 -10.33
N GLU A 227 5.83 16.97 -11.29
CA GLU A 227 5.63 16.73 -12.73
C GLU A 227 6.96 16.43 -13.40
N GLU A 228 7.02 15.35 -14.18
CA GLU A 228 8.28 14.86 -14.78
C GLU A 228 8.29 15.07 -16.29
N ARG A 229 9.46 15.42 -16.82
CA ARG A 229 9.71 15.49 -18.26
C ARG A 229 9.86 14.07 -18.82
N VAL A 230 9.07 13.74 -19.84
CA VAL A 230 9.04 12.44 -20.52
C VAL A 230 9.40 12.59 -22.00
N GLN A 231 10.20 11.67 -22.52
CA GLN A 231 10.52 11.53 -23.93
C GLN A 231 9.73 10.37 -24.55
N PHE A 232 8.90 10.67 -25.55
CA PHE A 232 8.16 9.70 -26.35
C PHE A 232 8.90 9.46 -27.65
N VAL A 233 9.42 8.25 -27.84
CA VAL A 233 10.08 7.83 -29.07
C VAL A 233 9.03 7.18 -29.96
N ASN A 234 8.67 7.86 -31.04
CA ASN A 234 7.71 7.38 -32.03
C ASN A 234 8.32 6.25 -32.89
N ASP A 235 7.47 5.50 -33.60
CA ASP A 235 7.90 4.36 -34.43
C ASP A 235 8.87 4.77 -35.56
N ASN A 236 8.86 6.04 -35.99
CA ASN A 236 9.78 6.62 -36.97
C ASN A 236 11.11 7.13 -36.36
N GLY A 237 11.31 6.97 -35.05
CA GLY A 237 12.48 7.45 -34.32
C GLY A 237 12.41 8.92 -33.87
N GLU A 238 11.34 9.64 -34.21
CA GLU A 238 11.15 11.02 -33.74
C GLU A 238 10.87 11.05 -32.24
N VAL A 239 11.47 12.04 -31.56
CA VAL A 239 11.32 12.21 -30.11
C VAL A 239 10.41 13.38 -29.81
N THR A 240 9.25 13.11 -29.23
CA THR A 240 8.35 14.13 -28.68
C THR A 240 8.60 14.27 -27.18
N VAL A 241 8.84 15.49 -26.72
CA VAL A 241 9.02 15.79 -25.28
C VAL A 241 7.72 16.33 -24.72
N SER A 242 7.23 15.74 -23.63
CA SER A 242 6.06 16.24 -22.91
C SER A 242 6.26 16.09 -21.39
N HIS A 243 5.28 16.55 -20.61
CA HIS A 243 5.28 16.42 -19.15
C HIS A 243 4.19 15.46 -18.70
N HIS A 244 4.47 14.72 -17.64
CA HIS A 244 3.50 13.84 -17.00
C HIS A 244 3.59 13.93 -15.48
N THR A 245 2.47 14.33 -14.89
CA THR A 245 2.23 14.32 -13.45
C THR A 245 1.88 12.91 -12.99
N ALA A 246 2.62 12.34 -12.04
CA ALA A 246 2.25 11.01 -11.50
C ALA A 246 2.80 10.64 -10.12
N ARG A 247 3.60 11.47 -9.45
CA ARG A 247 4.12 11.09 -8.13
C ARG A 247 3.34 11.74 -7.02
N PHE A 248 2.91 10.89 -6.11
CA PHE A 248 2.47 11.26 -4.79
C PHE A 248 3.40 10.57 -3.80
N GLY A 249 3.87 11.30 -2.80
CA GLY A 249 4.33 10.65 -1.59
C GLY A 249 3.12 10.36 -0.71
N GLU A 250 3.18 9.27 0.04
CA GLU A 250 2.15 8.89 0.99
C GLU A 250 2.79 8.65 2.36
N VAL A 251 2.05 8.97 3.40
CA VAL A 251 2.39 8.63 4.79
C VAL A 251 1.18 8.00 5.44
N GLU A 252 1.42 6.94 6.23
CA GLU A 252 0.37 6.19 6.92
C GLU A 252 0.66 6.06 8.42
N GLN A 253 -0.41 5.96 9.20
CA GLN A 253 -0.44 5.55 10.61
C GLN A 253 -1.32 4.31 10.69
N ARG A 254 -0.79 3.20 11.24
CA ARG A 254 -1.50 1.93 11.28
C ARG A 254 -2.05 1.65 12.67
N GLY A 255 -3.35 1.36 12.74
CA GLY A 255 -4.06 0.98 13.95
C GLY A 255 -4.26 -0.53 14.04
N ALA A 256 -5.29 -0.92 14.78
CA ALA A 256 -5.65 -2.30 15.02
C ALA A 256 -6.43 -2.93 13.85
N ALA A 257 -6.17 -4.22 13.61
CA ALA A 257 -6.90 -5.06 12.68
C ALA A 257 -8.30 -5.34 13.23
N VAL A 258 -9.27 -5.21 12.36
CA VAL A 258 -10.68 -5.20 12.73
C VAL A 258 -11.39 -6.47 12.27
N THR A 259 -12.42 -6.87 13.00
CA THR A 259 -13.28 -7.99 12.59
C THR A 259 -14.26 -7.54 11.51
N ARG A 260 -14.94 -8.50 10.87
CA ARG A 260 -16.00 -8.17 9.91
C ARG A 260 -17.12 -7.32 10.54
N LYS A 261 -17.50 -7.62 11.78
CA LYS A 261 -18.53 -6.89 12.53
C LYS A 261 -18.13 -5.43 12.72
N GLU A 262 -16.87 -5.20 13.08
CA GLU A 262 -16.36 -3.84 13.14
C GLU A 262 -16.37 -3.19 11.77
N ARG A 263 -15.97 -3.92 10.72
CA ARG A 263 -15.82 -3.30 9.41
C ARG A 263 -17.16 -2.80 8.88
N GLU A 264 -18.23 -3.57 9.13
CA GLU A 264 -19.61 -3.18 8.86
C GLU A 264 -20.02 -1.93 9.67
N LEU A 265 -19.61 -1.82 10.94
CA LEU A 265 -19.83 -0.61 11.74
C LEU A 265 -19.06 0.60 11.18
N TYR A 266 -17.78 0.42 10.84
CA TYR A 266 -16.95 1.45 10.24
C TYR A 266 -17.56 1.98 8.94
N ASP A 267 -17.91 1.08 8.01
CA ASP A 267 -18.49 1.45 6.72
C ASP A 267 -19.85 2.16 6.92
N THR A 268 -20.71 1.70 7.83
CA THR A 268 -21.99 2.35 8.16
C THR A 268 -21.80 3.78 8.69
N LEU A 269 -20.83 4.00 9.57
CA LEU A 269 -20.58 5.33 10.12
C LEU A 269 -19.93 6.27 9.08
N LEU A 270 -19.09 5.72 8.20
CA LEU A 270 -18.51 6.47 7.08
C LEU A 270 -19.60 6.91 6.09
N GLU A 271 -20.49 6.00 5.68
CA GLU A 271 -21.64 6.31 4.81
C GLU A 271 -22.57 7.37 5.44
N ARG A 272 -22.78 7.28 6.76
CA ARG A 272 -23.54 8.29 7.51
C ARG A 272 -22.84 9.65 7.47
N ALA A 273 -21.53 9.70 7.65
CA ALA A 273 -20.76 10.93 7.55
C ALA A 273 -20.89 11.53 6.15
N ASP A 274 -20.68 10.72 5.10
CA ASP A 274 -20.82 11.13 3.69
C ASP A 274 -22.21 11.71 3.40
N SER A 275 -23.26 11.04 3.90
CA SER A 275 -24.64 11.49 3.76
C SER A 275 -24.92 12.83 4.45
N ILE A 276 -24.33 13.07 5.63
CA ILE A 276 -24.47 14.33 6.38
C ILE A 276 -23.71 15.46 5.67
N ALA A 277 -22.54 15.16 5.13
CA ALA A 277 -21.71 16.14 4.44
C ALA A 277 -22.31 16.58 3.10
N GLY A 278 -22.96 15.66 2.39
CA GLY A 278 -23.59 15.90 1.08
C GLY A 278 -22.57 16.25 -0.01
N ALA A 279 -23.05 16.64 -1.20
CA ALA A 279 -22.20 16.94 -2.36
C ALA A 279 -21.36 18.23 -2.25
N ASN A 280 -21.58 19.05 -1.21
CA ASN A 280 -20.93 20.37 -1.04
C ASN A 280 -20.09 20.41 0.25
N VAL A 281 -19.02 19.61 0.29
CA VAL A 281 -17.97 19.76 1.29
C VAL A 281 -17.18 21.03 1.00
N GLY A 282 -17.68 22.17 1.52
CA GLY A 282 -17.06 23.48 1.32
C GLY A 282 -15.67 23.66 1.96
N SER A 283 -15.22 22.74 2.83
CA SER A 283 -13.85 22.65 3.33
C SER A 283 -13.54 21.27 3.94
N ASN A 284 -12.28 20.83 3.88
CA ASN A 284 -11.81 19.59 4.51
C ASN A 284 -12.05 19.58 6.04
N ASP A 285 -11.91 20.73 6.70
CA ASP A 285 -12.12 20.84 8.15
C ASP A 285 -13.57 20.52 8.53
N ARG A 286 -14.54 20.95 7.71
CA ARG A 286 -15.95 20.63 7.93
C ARG A 286 -16.21 19.13 7.77
N TRP A 287 -15.59 18.50 6.77
CA TRP A 287 -15.67 17.05 6.59
C TRP A 287 -15.11 16.28 7.78
N GLN A 288 -13.90 16.64 8.23
CA GLN A 288 -13.27 16.00 9.38
C GLN A 288 -14.13 16.14 10.65
N LYS A 289 -14.80 17.28 10.84
CA LYS A 289 -15.74 17.47 11.95
C LYS A 289 -16.96 16.56 11.84
N VAL A 290 -17.60 16.50 10.67
CA VAL A 290 -18.76 15.60 10.42
C VAL A 290 -18.36 14.14 10.65
N LEU A 291 -17.18 13.76 10.18
CA LEU A 291 -16.63 12.42 10.38
C LEU A 291 -16.42 12.11 11.86
N GLN A 292 -15.79 13.03 12.61
CA GLN A 292 -15.61 12.87 14.06
C GLN A 292 -16.94 12.71 14.79
N ASP A 293 -17.94 13.55 14.48
CA ASP A 293 -19.26 13.49 15.10
C ASP A 293 -19.98 12.18 14.78
N ALA A 294 -19.93 11.72 13.51
CA ALA A 294 -20.52 10.46 13.07
C ALA A 294 -19.91 9.24 13.78
N PHE A 295 -18.62 9.30 14.12
CA PHE A 295 -17.89 8.23 14.82
C PHE A 295 -18.00 8.27 16.35
N THR A 296 -18.74 9.22 16.93
CA THR A 296 -18.99 9.28 18.39
C THR A 296 -19.56 7.99 18.98
N PRO A 297 -20.48 7.25 18.32
CA PRO A 297 -21.01 5.99 18.86
C PRO A 297 -20.00 4.83 18.85
N TYR A 298 -18.85 5.01 18.21
CA TYR A 298 -17.87 3.95 18.02
C TYR A 298 -17.03 3.78 19.31
N PRO A 299 -16.94 2.56 19.91
CA PRO A 299 -16.18 2.32 21.15
C PRO A 299 -14.69 2.69 21.04
N ASP A 300 -14.16 3.45 22.00
CA ASP A 300 -12.78 3.97 21.95
C ASP A 300 -11.89 3.51 23.10
N THR A 301 -12.22 2.36 23.68
CA THR A 301 -11.38 1.70 24.68
C THR A 301 -11.07 0.26 24.24
N TRP A 302 -9.84 -0.20 24.48
CA TRP A 302 -9.45 -1.57 24.14
C TRP A 302 -10.32 -2.63 24.83
N ALA A 303 -10.78 -2.36 26.05
CA ALA A 303 -11.66 -3.26 26.80
C ALA A 303 -13.03 -3.44 26.13
N GLU A 304 -13.66 -2.35 25.66
CA GLU A 304 -14.94 -2.39 24.95
C GLU A 304 -14.80 -3.01 23.55
N LEU A 305 -13.77 -2.62 22.81
CA LEU A 305 -13.49 -3.19 21.48
C LEU A 305 -13.30 -4.71 21.56
N ARG A 306 -12.61 -5.18 22.60
CA ARG A 306 -12.42 -6.61 22.88
C ARG A 306 -13.71 -7.30 23.29
N SER A 307 -14.46 -6.75 24.25
CA SER A 307 -15.67 -7.39 24.77
C SER A 307 -16.77 -7.49 23.71
N GLN A 308 -16.81 -6.55 22.76
CA GLN A 308 -17.76 -6.55 21.64
C GLN A 308 -17.28 -7.33 20.41
N GLY A 309 -16.04 -7.85 20.42
CA GLY A 309 -15.46 -8.61 19.32
C GLY A 309 -15.22 -7.78 18.05
N LEU A 310 -14.83 -6.52 18.22
CA LEU A 310 -14.64 -5.57 17.11
C LEU A 310 -13.21 -5.57 16.56
N VAL A 311 -12.23 -5.88 17.40
CA VAL A 311 -10.80 -5.87 17.03
C VAL A 311 -10.18 -7.23 17.30
N PHE A 312 -9.20 -7.61 16.48
CA PHE A 312 -8.37 -8.79 16.73
C PHE A 312 -7.32 -8.49 17.79
N PHE A 313 -7.22 -9.37 18.79
CA PHE A 313 -6.26 -9.25 19.89
C PHE A 313 -5.33 -10.46 19.95
N ARG A 314 -4.07 -10.22 20.29
CA ARG A 314 -3.12 -11.25 20.69
C ARG A 314 -3.10 -11.32 22.21
N TYR A 315 -3.23 -12.52 22.76
CA TYR A 315 -3.17 -12.77 24.20
C TYR A 315 -1.82 -13.37 24.56
N ARG A 316 -1.23 -12.94 25.69
CA ARG A 316 0.02 -13.49 26.22
C ARG A 316 -0.08 -13.72 27.71
N PRO A 317 0.53 -14.79 28.25
CA PRO A 317 0.67 -14.94 29.69
C PRO A 317 1.60 -13.84 30.23
N VAL A 318 1.20 -13.21 31.34
CA VAL A 318 2.05 -12.27 32.06
C VAL A 318 3.01 -13.10 32.90
N ASN A 319 4.32 -12.89 32.73
CA ASN A 319 5.35 -13.67 33.41
C ASN A 319 5.51 -13.22 34.88
N LYS A 320 4.48 -13.45 35.70
CA LYS A 320 4.57 -13.44 37.16
C LYS A 320 4.76 -14.90 37.58
N ALA A 321 6.01 -15.25 37.86
CA ALA A 321 6.43 -16.62 38.13
C ALA A 321 5.62 -17.33 39.25
N SER A 322 5.58 -18.67 39.13
CA SER A 322 5.66 -19.65 40.24
C SER A 322 4.39 -20.28 40.83
N THR A 323 3.19 -20.05 40.31
CA THR A 323 2.05 -20.91 40.69
C THR A 323 1.67 -21.78 39.50
N PRO A 324 1.82 -23.12 39.57
CA PRO A 324 1.20 -24.00 38.60
C PRO A 324 -0.28 -23.64 38.60
N LEU A 325 -0.80 -23.22 37.45
CA LEU A 325 -2.24 -23.24 37.26
C LEU A 325 -2.64 -24.69 37.49
N SER A 326 -3.38 -24.92 38.58
CA SER A 326 -4.15 -26.14 38.81
C SER A 326 -4.75 -26.57 37.47
N GLY A 327 -4.77 -27.87 37.15
CA GLY A 327 -5.27 -28.42 35.88
C GLY A 327 -6.77 -28.18 35.60
N GLU A 328 -7.36 -27.18 36.24
CA GLU A 328 -8.72 -26.70 36.04
C GLU A 328 -8.80 -25.76 34.83
N VAL A 329 -9.89 -25.90 34.08
CA VAL A 329 -10.21 -25.06 32.93
C VAL A 329 -10.73 -23.71 33.44
N CYS A 330 -9.93 -22.65 33.34
CA CYS A 330 -10.32 -21.28 33.70
C CYS A 330 -10.89 -20.52 32.49
N LYS A 331 -11.81 -19.57 32.74
CA LYS A 331 -12.28 -18.67 31.66
C LYS A 331 -11.23 -17.59 31.38
N LEU A 332 -11.05 -17.21 30.11
CA LEU A 332 -10.15 -16.12 29.72
C LEU A 332 -10.46 -14.81 30.45
N SER A 333 -11.74 -14.50 30.69
CA SER A 333 -12.15 -13.30 31.44
C SER A 333 -11.59 -13.28 32.87
N GLU A 334 -11.52 -14.44 33.53
CA GLU A 334 -10.98 -14.56 34.89
C GLU A 334 -9.46 -14.39 34.88
N LEU A 335 -8.77 -14.99 33.90
CA LEU A 335 -7.32 -14.84 33.74
C LEU A 335 -6.92 -13.38 33.50
N LEU A 336 -7.72 -12.63 32.75
CA LEU A 336 -7.52 -11.20 32.50
C LEU A 336 -7.82 -10.36 33.74
N ALA A 337 -8.92 -10.64 34.44
CA ALA A 337 -9.27 -9.95 35.69
C ALA A 337 -8.19 -10.15 36.77
N ASN A 338 -7.58 -11.34 36.80
CA ASN A 338 -6.49 -11.68 37.72
C ASN A 338 -5.10 -11.19 37.23
N GLY A 339 -5.02 -10.57 36.04
CA GLY A 339 -3.76 -10.09 35.47
C GLY A 339 -2.73 -11.19 35.16
N LEU A 340 -3.21 -12.41 34.92
CA LEU A 340 -2.40 -13.57 34.54
C LEU A 340 -2.19 -13.66 33.03
N VAL A 341 -3.12 -13.07 32.28
CA VAL A 341 -3.04 -12.91 30.83
C VAL A 341 -3.18 -11.42 30.53
N GLU A 342 -2.42 -10.95 29.55
CA GLU A 342 -2.57 -9.63 28.95
C GLU A 342 -3.00 -9.77 27.49
N TYR A 343 -3.44 -8.68 26.90
CA TYR A 343 -3.80 -8.61 25.49
C TYR A 343 -3.31 -7.32 24.85
N GLU A 344 -2.94 -7.43 23.59
CA GLU A 344 -2.59 -6.30 22.73
C GLU A 344 -3.40 -6.37 21.42
N PRO A 345 -3.81 -5.25 20.84
CA PRO A 345 -4.42 -5.24 19.53
C PRO A 345 -3.42 -5.72 18.46
N ILE A 346 -3.88 -6.54 17.53
CA ILE A 346 -3.08 -6.95 16.38
C ILE A 346 -3.06 -5.79 15.38
N THR A 347 -1.89 -5.35 14.93
CA THR A 347 -1.77 -4.28 13.93
C THR A 347 -2.42 -4.66 12.60
N TYR A 348 -3.13 -3.72 11.97
CA TYR A 348 -3.76 -3.91 10.66
C TYR A 348 -2.73 -3.90 9.53
N GLU A 349 -2.45 -5.06 8.93
CA GLU A 349 -1.41 -5.26 7.89
C GLU A 349 -1.88 -5.04 6.45
N ASP A 350 -3.15 -4.70 6.25
CA ASP A 350 -3.74 -4.55 4.92
C ASP A 350 -3.97 -3.07 4.57
N PHE A 351 -4.79 -2.79 3.55
CA PHE A 351 -5.03 -1.46 3.00
C PHE A 351 -6.50 -1.06 3.10
N LEU A 352 -6.77 0.25 3.18
CA LEU A 352 -8.11 0.75 2.95
C LEU A 352 -8.50 0.58 1.47
N PRO A 353 -9.80 0.47 1.15
CA PRO A 353 -10.27 0.28 -0.23
C PRO A 353 -10.02 1.48 -1.14
N ILE A 354 -9.62 2.64 -0.61
CA ILE A 354 -9.40 3.89 -1.37
C ILE A 354 -8.06 4.48 -0.94
N SER A 355 -7.19 4.88 -1.88
CA SER A 355 -5.90 5.52 -1.57
C SER A 355 -6.07 7.02 -1.28
N ALA A 356 -5.20 7.56 -0.42
CA ALA A 356 -5.10 8.99 -0.18
C ALA A 356 -4.59 9.78 -1.41
N ALA A 357 -4.00 9.12 -2.42
CA ALA A 357 -3.56 9.75 -3.67
C ALA A 357 -4.75 10.14 -4.59
N GLY A 358 -5.99 9.85 -4.19
CA GLY A 358 -7.17 10.01 -5.04
C GLY A 358 -7.19 9.00 -6.18
N ILE A 359 -6.67 7.80 -5.89
CA ILE A 359 -6.56 6.63 -6.77
C ILE A 359 -7.30 5.45 -6.14
#